data_AF-A0A3A3YN45-F1
#
_entry.id   AF-A0A3A3YN45-F1
#
_cell.length_a   1.000
_cell.length_b   1.000
_cell.length_c   1.000
_cell.angle_alpha   90.00
_cell.angle_beta   90.00
_cell.angle_gamma   90.00
#
_symmetry.space_group_name_H-M   'P 1'
#
loop_
_entity.id
_entity.type
_entity.pdbx_description
1 polymer ?
#
loop_
_entity_poly.entity_id
_entity_poly.type
_entity_poly.pdbx_seq_one_letter_code
_entity_poly.pdbx_strand_id
1 'polypeptide(L)' 'MRWTEEERQVVKARADAAGLTMNDYLVELVRRDEVDRDGRPVWAEPAPNCDQLPMELSA' A
#
# COMPACT_ATOMS: atom_id res chain seq x y z
N MET A 1 -6.84 0.50 -9.42
CA MET A 1 -5.82 1.56 -9.57
C MET A 1 -4.90 1.17 -10.73
N ARG A 2 -4.60 2.07 -11.66
CA ARG A 2 -3.74 1.79 -12.82
C ARG A 2 -2.48 2.62 -12.67
N TRP A 3 -1.32 1.97 -12.72
CA TRP A 3 -0.04 2.67 -12.65
C TRP A 3 0.15 3.56 -13.87
N THR A 4 0.78 4.71 -13.67
CA THR A 4 1.32 5.52 -14.76
C THR A 4 2.53 4.83 -15.39
N GLU A 5 2.93 5.29 -16.58
CA GLU A 5 4.14 4.77 -17.22
C GLU A 5 5.40 5.17 -16.44
N GLU A 6 5.42 6.37 -15.89
CA GLU A 6 6.53 6.88 -15.07
C GLU A 6 6.74 6.02 -13.82
N GLU A 7 5.65 5.67 -13.13
CA GLU A 7 5.68 4.77 -11.96
C GLU A 7 6.26 3.40 -12.34
N ARG A 8 5.85 2.83 -13.48
CA ARG A 8 6.43 1.56 -13.97
C ARG A 8 7.92 1.66 -14.24
N GLN A 9 8.38 2.74 -14.87
CA GLN A 9 9.81 2.93 -15.16
C GLN A 9 10.63 3.06 -13.88
N VAL A 10 10.11 3.77 -12.87
CA VAL A 10 10.79 3.90 -11.57
C VAL A 10 10.90 2.53 -10.88
N VAL A 11 9.82 1.76 -10.80
CA VAL A 11 9.84 0.45 -10.15
C VAL A 11 10.77 -0.51 -10.91
N LYS A 12 10.73 -0.50 -12.25
CA LYS A 12 11.63 -1.31 -13.08
C LYS A 12 13.09 -0.95 -12.83
N ALA A 13 13.46 0.33 -12.85
CA ALA A 13 14.83 0.76 -12.61
C ALA A 13 15.34 0.35 -11.22
N ARG A 14 14.48 0.40 -10.20
CA ARG A 14 14.82 -0.04 -8.84
C ARG A 14 14.97 -1.56 -8.74
N ALA A 15 14.11 -2.31 -9.41
CA ALA A 15 14.20 -3.76 -9.49
C ALA A 15 15.50 -4.19 -10.18
N ASP A 16 15.82 -3.58 -11.32
CA ASP A 16 17.06 -3.81 -12.08
C ASP A 16 18.30 -3.49 -11.22
N ALA A 17 18.29 -2.36 -10.49
CA ALA A 17 19.37 -1.98 -9.58
C ALA A 17 19.53 -2.94 -8.40
N ALA A 18 18.46 -3.63 -7.99
CA ALA A 18 18.48 -4.67 -6.96
C ALA A 18 18.82 -6.07 -7.52
N GLY A 19 18.97 -6.21 -8.85
CA GLY A 19 19.18 -7.50 -9.50
C GLY A 19 17.96 -8.43 -9.44
N LEU A 20 16.76 -7.87 -9.31
CA LEU A 20 15.51 -8.60 -9.16
C LEU A 20 14.58 -8.36 -10.35
N THR A 21 13.68 -9.29 -10.62
CA THR A 21 12.54 -8.99 -11.49
C THR A 21 11.62 -7.98 -10.79
N MET A 22 10.81 -7.26 -11.56
CA MET A 22 9.83 -6.32 -10.99
C MET A 22 8.89 -7.00 -9.99
N ASN A 23 8.53 -8.27 -10.21
CA ASN A 23 7.66 -9.02 -9.30
C ASN A 23 8.40 -9.41 -8.01
N ASP A 24 9.63 -9.92 -8.12
CA ASP A 24 10.44 -10.27 -6.95
C ASP A 24 10.76 -9.05 -6.10
N TYR A 25 10.99 -7.90 -6.75
CA TYR A 25 11.16 -6.63 -6.06
C TYR A 25 9.92 -6.23 -5.26
N LEU A 26 8.71 -6.38 -5.81
CA LEU A 26 7.47 -6.13 -5.08
C LEU A 26 7.27 -7.10 -3.90
N VAL A 27 7.61 -8.38 -4.07
CA VAL A 27 7.56 -9.37 -2.98
C VAL A 27 8.52 -8.98 -1.85
N GLU A 28 9.73 -8.54 -2.17
CA GLU A 28 10.69 -8.05 -1.18
C GLU A 28 10.22 -6.78 -0.47
N LEU A 29 9.53 -5.87 -1.17
CA LEU A 29 8.92 -4.71 -0.54
C LEU A 29 7.82 -5.12 0.45
N VAL A 30 6.93 -6.04 0.06
CA VAL A 30 5.86 -6.55 0.95
C VAL A 30 6.45 -7.22 2.20
N ARG A 31 7.54 -7.97 2.07
CA ARG A 31 8.22 -8.60 3.22
C ARG A 31 8.82 -7.59 4.20
N ARG A 32 9.17 -6.40 3.72
CA ARG A 32 9.75 -5.31 4.53
C ARG A 32 8.72 -4.29 4.98
N ASP A 33 7.49 -4.40 4.48
CA ASP A 33 6.42 -3.48 4.77
C ASP A 33 6.02 -3.63 6.24
N GLU A 34 6.13 -2.55 6.99
CA GLU A 34 5.74 -2.54 8.39
C GLU A 34 4.21 -2.53 8.46
N VAL A 35 3.64 -3.47 9.21
CA VAL A 35 2.20 -3.62 9.38
C VAL A 35 1.78 -3.47 10.84
N ASP A 36 0.57 -2.98 11.05
CA ASP A 36 -0.06 -2.90 12.37
C ASP A 36 -0.57 -4.29 12.84
N ARG A 37 -1.26 -4.30 13.99
CA ARG A 37 -1.81 -5.53 14.60
C ARG A 37 -2.87 -6.22 13.73
N ASP A 38 -3.51 -5.48 12.84
CA ASP A 38 -4.55 -5.97 11.93
C ASP A 38 -3.97 -6.35 10.56
N GLY A 39 -2.64 -6.30 10.40
CA GLY A 39 -1.95 -6.63 9.17
C GLY A 39 -2.05 -5.54 8.10
N ARG A 40 -2.40 -4.30 8.48
CA ARG A 40 -2.46 -3.17 7.56
C ARG A 40 -1.13 -2.44 7.51
N PRO A 41 -0.64 -2.03 6.33
CA PRO A 41 0.58 -1.23 6.26
C PRO A 41 0.46 0.05 7.07
N VAL A 42 1.46 0.37 7.90
CA VAL A 42 1.41 1.52 8.82
C VAL A 42 1.32 2.87 8.12
N TRP A 43 1.75 2.93 6.86
CA TRP A 43 1.66 4.12 6.01
C TRP A 43 0.27 4.31 5.38
N ALA A 44 -0.59 3.27 5.41
CA ALA A 44 -1.94 3.38 4.88
C ALA A 44 -2.75 4.27 5.81
N GLU A 45 -3.45 5.27 5.24
CA GLU A 45 -4.36 6.09 6.03
C GLU A 45 -5.40 5.20 6.72
N PRO A 46 -5.78 5.49 7.98
CA PRO A 46 -6.86 4.78 8.63
C PRO A 46 -8.07 4.81 7.71
N ALA A 47 -8.62 3.63 7.42
CA ALA A 47 -9.88 3.56 6.71
C ALA A 47 -10.87 4.48 7.44
N PRO A 48 -11.62 5.35 6.75
CA PRO A 48 -12.62 6.18 7.40
C PRO A 48 -13.50 5.26 8.23
N ASN A 49 -13.53 5.51 9.54
CA ASN A 49 -14.22 4.69 10.53
C ASN A 49 -15.59 4.26 9.98
N CYS A 50 -15.73 2.99 9.59
CA CYS A 50 -17.05 2.43 9.28
C CYS A 50 -17.96 2.36 10.52
N ASP A 51 -17.42 2.70 11.70
CA ASP A 51 -18.17 2.76 12.97
C ASP A 51 -18.80 4.12 13.25
N GLN A 52 -18.60 5.14 12.40
CA GLN A 52 -19.46 6.32 12.42
C GLN A 52 -20.71 6.06 11.58
N LEU A 53 -21.61 5.23 12.13
CA LEU A 53 -23.03 5.42 11.83
C LEU A 53 -23.33 6.90 12.11
N PRO A 54 -23.92 7.66 11.15
CA PRO A 54 -24.43 8.97 11.48
C PRO A 54 -25.45 8.76 12.58
N MET A 55 -25.15 9.26 13.77
CA MET A 55 -26.10 9.29 14.87
C MET A 55 -27.12 10.37 14.54
N GLU A 56 -28.00 10.07 13.58
CA GLU A 56 -29.31 10.71 13.44
C GLU A 56 -30.13 10.26 14.66
N LEU A 57 -29.81 10.81 15.84
CA LEU A 57 -30.75 10.79 16.95
C LEU A 57 -31.57 12.06 16.87
N SER A 58 -32.80 11.84 16.44
CA SER A 58 -33.93 12.75 16.50
C SER A 58 -34.08 13.40 17.89
N ALA A 59 -34.36 14.70 17.90
CA ALA A 59 -35.19 15.38 18.89
C ALA A 59 -35.82 16.62 18.26
#